data_AF-A0A7G7ME62-F1
#
_entry.id   AF-A0A7G7ME62-F1
#
_cell.length_a   1.000
_cell.length_b   1.000
_cell.length_c   1.000
_cell.angle_alpha   90.00
_cell.angle_beta   90.00
_cell.angle_gamma   90.00
#
_symmetry.space_group_name_H-M   'P 1'
#
loop_
_entity.id
_entity.type
_entity.pdbx_description
1 polymer ?
#
loop_
_entity_poly.entity_id
_entity_poly.type
_entity_poly.pdbx_seq_one_letter_code
_entity_poly.pdbx_strand_id
1 'polypeptide(L)'
;MATIRAEFGISQPAVSQHLKVLRDNGFATVRPEGTRRLYAVRDAPLREVDAWLDHFRRFWTPPLDALATEVARGRRRRERNDP
;
A
#
# COMPACT_ATOMS: atom_id res chain seq x y z
N MET A 1 -7.10 -17.32 12.42
CA MET A 1 -7.29 -18.12 11.19
C MET A 1 -8.74 -18.13 10.74
N ALA A 2 -9.67 -18.66 11.55
CA ALA A 2 -11.09 -18.76 11.16
C ALA A 2 -11.73 -17.43 10.75
N THR A 3 -11.46 -16.35 11.50
CA THR A 3 -11.94 -14.99 11.19
C THR A 3 -11.43 -14.47 9.85
N ILE A 4 -10.13 -14.66 9.54
CA ILE A 4 -9.51 -14.19 8.29
C ILE A 4 -10.08 -14.94 7.08
N ARG A 5 -10.30 -16.26 7.21
CA ARG A 5 -10.98 -17.02 6.16
C ARG A 5 -12.40 -16.49 5.91
N ALA A 6 -13.16 -16.22 6.97
CA ALA A 6 -14.53 -15.73 6.84
C ALA A 6 -14.56 -14.35 6.16
N GLU A 7 -13.60 -13.48 6.49
CA GLU A 7 -13.50 -12.14 5.93
C GLU A 7 -13.09 -12.12 4.45
N PHE A 8 -12.09 -12.93 4.08
CA PHE A 8 -11.47 -12.85 2.75
C PHE A 8 -11.88 -13.99 1.80
N GLY A 9 -12.74 -14.92 2.23
CA GLY A 9 -13.22 -16.04 1.41
C GLY A 9 -12.14 -17.04 0.97
N ILE A 10 -10.92 -16.97 1.54
CA ILE A 10 -9.78 -17.81 1.16
C ILE A 10 -9.60 -19.02 2.07
N SER A 11 -9.09 -20.12 1.51
CA SER A 11 -8.89 -21.37 2.25
C SER A 11 -7.93 -21.21 3.44
N GLN A 12 -8.06 -22.06 4.46
CA GLN A 12 -7.17 -22.03 5.62
C GLN A 12 -5.69 -22.26 5.28
N PRO A 13 -5.32 -23.16 4.35
CA PRO A 13 -3.94 -23.26 3.84
C PRO A 13 -3.47 -21.94 3.21
N ALA A 14 -4.32 -21.28 2.41
CA ALA A 14 -3.97 -20.00 1.80
C ALA A 14 -3.74 -18.92 2.86
N VAL A 15 -4.61 -18.79 3.88
CA VAL A 15 -4.38 -17.86 5.00
C VAL A 15 -3.04 -18.15 5.68
N SER A 16 -2.72 -19.42 5.93
CA SER A 16 -1.45 -19.81 6.55
C SER A 16 -0.24 -19.45 5.71
N GLN A 17 -0.33 -19.61 4.40
CA GLN A 17 0.73 -19.23 3.47
C GLN A 17 0.96 -17.70 3.50
N HIS A 18 -0.10 -16.90 3.41
CA HIS A 18 0.02 -15.44 3.45
C HIS A 18 0.60 -14.95 4.79
N LEU A 19 0.09 -15.45 5.91
CA LEU A 19 0.63 -15.06 7.23
C LEU A 19 2.08 -15.50 7.42
N LYS A 20 2.48 -16.64 6.84
CA LYS A 20 3.89 -17.06 6.82
C LYS A 20 4.74 -16.07 6.03
N VAL A 21 4.35 -15.72 4.81
CA VAL A 21 5.10 -14.76 3.97
C VAL A 21 5.21 -13.40 4.66
N LEU A 22 4.11 -12.88 5.22
CA LEU A 22 4.13 -11.61 5.95
C LEU A 22 5.07 -11.65 7.16
N ARG A 23 5.04 -12.72 7.94
CA ARG A 23 5.93 -12.89 9.09
C ARG A 23 7.39 -13.00 8.67
N ASP A 24 7.67 -13.84 7.67
CA ASP A 24 9.03 -14.13 7.20
C ASP A 24 9.70 -12.87 6.60
N ASN A 25 8.90 -11.90 6.14
CA ASN A 25 9.36 -10.59 5.64
C ASN A 25 9.14 -9.44 6.65
N GLY A 26 8.86 -9.75 7.92
CA GLY A 26 8.79 -8.76 8.99
C GLY A 26 7.50 -7.93 9.07
N PHE A 27 6.53 -8.13 8.18
CA PHE A 27 5.22 -7.46 8.17
C PHE A 27 4.23 -7.99 9.21
N ALA A 28 4.52 -9.12 9.86
CA ALA A 28 3.70 -9.65 10.93
C ALA A 28 4.55 -10.27 12.06
N THR A 29 4.06 -10.15 13.30
CA THR A 29 4.54 -10.94 14.44
C THR A 29 3.59 -12.08 14.72
N VAL A 30 4.09 -13.10 15.42
CA VAL A 30 3.27 -14.18 15.94
C VAL A 30 3.60 -14.43 17.41
N ARG A 31 2.56 -14.51 18.25
CA ARG A 31 2.67 -14.93 19.66
C ARG A 31 1.84 -16.19 19.88
N PRO A 32 2.42 -17.25 20.49
CA PRO A 32 1.64 -18.40 20.92
C PRO A 32 0.76 -18.04 22.13
N GLU A 33 -0.48 -18.51 22.13
CA GLU A 33 -1.42 -18.37 23.24
C GLU A 33 -2.24 -19.66 23.37
N GLY A 34 -1.73 -20.57 24.23
CA GLY A 34 -2.24 -21.94 24.31
C GLY A 34 -2.20 -22.64 22.96
N THR A 35 -3.35 -23.11 22.48
CA THR A 35 -3.50 -23.77 21.17
C THR A 35 -3.64 -22.79 20.00
N ARG A 36 -3.65 -21.48 20.27
CA ARG A 36 -3.86 -20.43 19.27
C ARG A 36 -2.54 -19.74 18.94
N ARG A 37 -2.48 -19.22 17.71
CA ARG A 37 -1.42 -18.29 17.27
C ARG A 37 -2.06 -16.95 16.98
N LEU A 38 -1.68 -15.94 17.76
CA LEU A 38 -2.10 -14.57 17.55
C LEU A 38 -1.11 -13.88 16.61
N TYR A 39 -1.63 -13.29 15.55
CA TYR A 39 -0.85 -12.54 14.57
C TYR A 39 -1.17 -11.06 14.71
N ALA A 40 -0.13 -10.23 14.69
CA ALA A 40 -0.28 -8.77 14.67
C ALA A 40 0.54 -8.20 13.52
N VAL A 41 -0.04 -7.26 12.76
CA VAL A 41 0.61 -6.57 11.66
C VAL A 41 1.67 -5.62 12.21
N ARG A 42 2.78 -5.49 11.49
CA ARG A 42 3.82 -4.49 11.73
C ARG A 42 3.86 -3.51 10.59
N ASP A 43 3.78 -2.23 10.92
CA ASP A 43 3.87 -1.12 9.96
C ASP A 43 5.32 -0.70 9.66
N ALA A 44 6.28 -1.07 10.52
CA ALA A 44 7.68 -0.67 10.36
C ALA A 44 8.26 -0.95 8.94
N PRO A 45 8.09 -2.13 8.34
CA PRO A 45 8.59 -2.36 6.98
C PRO A 45 7.89 -1.51 5.91
N LEU A 46 6.62 -1.11 6.12
CA LEU A 46 5.93 -0.18 5.22
C LEU A 46 6.53 1.22 5.29
N ARG A 47 6.97 1.66 6.49
CA ARG A 47 7.64 2.95 6.64
C ARG A 47 8.98 3.00 5.92
N GLU A 48 9.70 1.89 5.87
CA GLU A 48 10.95 1.78 5.09
C GLU A 48 10.67 1.91 3.59
N VAL A 49 9.61 1.26 3.09
CA VAL A 49 9.16 1.41 1.70
C VAL A 49 8.73 2.84 1.42
N ASP A 50 7.97 3.47 2.31
CA ASP A 50 7.56 4.88 2.15
C ASP A 50 8.76 5.83 2.13
N ALA A 51 9.75 5.63 3.00
CA ALA A 51 10.96 6.43 3.01
C ALA A 51 11.78 6.27 1.71
N TRP A 52 11.86 5.05 1.18
CA TRP A 52 12.49 4.80 -0.11
C TRP A 52 11.70 5.46 -1.26
N LEU A 53 10.37 5.35 -1.27
CA LEU A 53 9.50 5.99 -2.25
C LEU A 53 9.57 7.52 -2.20
N ASP A 54 9.76 8.10 -1.03
CA ASP A 54 9.86 9.56 -0.84
C ASP A 54 10.98 10.16 -1.69
N HIS A 55 12.10 9.45 -1.86
CA HIS A 55 13.18 9.88 -2.75
C HIS A 55 12.68 10.08 -4.20
N PHE A 56 11.90 9.13 -4.72
CA PHE A 56 11.34 9.22 -6.06
C PHE A 56 10.27 10.30 -6.16
N ARG A 57 9.41 10.41 -5.15
CA ARG A 57 8.39 11.47 -5.10
C ARG A 57 9.03 12.84 -5.18
N ARG A 58 10.08 13.11 -4.40
CA ARG A 58 10.81 14.40 -4.44
C ARG A 58 11.37 14.73 -5.81
N PHE A 59 11.80 13.74 -6.58
CA PHE A 59 12.32 13.95 -7.92
C PHE A 59 11.21 14.19 -8.96
N TRP A 60 10.15 13.37 -8.93
CA TRP A 60 9.13 13.36 -9.99
C TRP A 60 7.96 14.31 -9.73
N THR A 61 7.64 14.63 -8.46
CA THR A 61 6.50 15.50 -8.13
C THR A 61 6.61 16.89 -8.75
N PRO A 62 7.73 17.64 -8.63
CA PRO A 62 7.82 18.98 -9.21
C PRO A 62 7.59 19.06 -10.73
N PRO A 63 8.23 18.22 -11.58
CA PRO A 63 7.98 18.27 -13.02
C PRO A 63 6.56 17.81 -13.38
N LEU A 64 5.97 16.87 -12.65
CA LEU A 64 4.59 16.43 -12.88
C LEU A 64 3.58 17.52 -12.50
N ASP A 65 3.81 18.28 -11.42
CA ASP A 65 2.97 19.41 -11.02
C ASP A 65 3.04 20.56 -12.04
N ALA A 66 4.23 20.83 -12.57
CA ALA A 66 4.42 21.79 -13.65
C ALA A 66 3.65 21.36 -14.91
N LEU A 67 3.76 20.09 -15.30
CA LEU A 67 3.03 19.55 -16.44
C LEU A 67 1.52 19.64 -16.24
N ALA A 68 1.01 19.28 -15.06
CA ALA A 68 -0.40 19.37 -14.72
C ALA A 68 -0.91 20.82 -14.83
N THR A 69 -0.09 21.79 -14.42
CA THR A 69 -0.38 23.22 -14.56
C THR A 69 -0.50 23.64 -16.03
N GLU A 70 0.41 23.22 -16.89
CA GLU A 70 0.35 23.55 -18.33
C GLU A 70 -0.85 22.90 -19.01
N VAL A 71 -1.16 21.65 -18.68
CA VAL A 71 -2.36 20.96 -19.19
C VAL A 71 -3.63 21.73 -18.77
N ALA A 72 -3.72 22.17 -17.51
CA ALA A 72 -4.86 22.94 -17.02
C ALA A 72 -4.97 24.31 -17.71
N ARG A 73 -3.86 25.00 -17.97
CA ARG A 73 -3.86 26.24 -18.76
C ARG A 73 -4.33 26.00 -20.20
N GLY A 74 -3.85 24.94 -20.83
CA GLY A 74 -4.25 24.55 -22.18
C GLY A 74 -5.75 24.27 -22.30
N ARG A 75 -6.34 23.55 -21.34
CA ARG A 75 -7.79 23.30 -21.28
C ARG A 75 -8.60 24.60 -21.15
N ARG A 76 -8.25 25.46 -20.19
CA ARG A 76 -8.93 26.75 -20.00
C ARG A 76 -8.86 27.68 -21.21
N ARG A 77 -7.79 27.63 -21.99
CA ARG A 77 -7.66 28.42 -23.23
C ARG A 77 -8.58 27.92 -24.33
N ARG A 78 -8.82 26.61 -24.41
CA ARG A 78 -9.79 26.03 -25.37
C ARG A 78 -11.22 26.39 -25.00
N GLU A 79 -11.59 26.23 -23.73
CA GLU A 79 -12.93 26.58 -23.22
C GLU A 79 -13.26 28.06 -23.42
N ARG A 80 -12.28 28.97 -23.30
CA ARG A 80 -12.47 30.41 -23.54
C ARG A 80 -12.60 30.79 -25.03
N ASN A 81 -12.17 29.91 -25.93
CA ASN A 81 -12.13 30.15 -27.37
C ASN A 81 -13.25 29.41 -28.12
N ASP A 82 -14.07 28.61 -27.43
CA ASP A 82 -15.32 28.09 -27.98
C ASP A 82 -16.41 29.20 -27.86
N PRO A 83 -17.09 29.56 -28.96
CA PRO A 83 -18.15 30.58 -28.99
C PRO A 83 -19.47 30.13 -28.33
#